data_AF-A0A291H0W1-F1
#
_entry.id   AF-A0A291H0W1-F1
#
_cell.length_a   1.000
_cell.length_b   1.000
_cell.length_c   1.000
_cell.angle_alpha   90.00
_cell.angle_beta   90.00
_cell.angle_gamma   90.00
#
_symmetry.space_group_name_H-M   'P 1'
#
loop_
_entity.id
_entity.type
_entity.pdbx_description
1 polymer ?
#
loop_
_entity_poly.entity_id
_entity_poly.type
_entity_poly.pdbx_seq_one_letter_code
_entity_poly.pdbx_strand_id
1 'polypeptide(L)'
;MTAAAEGGAFAAELRAAIVQSGLTLTSISQRLRARHRPVSVATLSNWQSGRSLPSGEKSLGVIAALEELLGRSPESLAELVGGPRLRGRAVRTADHLGHLSSKEVFHDALEELGFLLAQQYAHERVVHQLAVIDTARERQSFDFRLIVRALESGVCRLPAVYVLEESEPNVAPIFTALDGCSIGRRVNRPERRVYGVEFVIDGTLDAGQVASLAYRVELGARATDVTAVLYSLPRRSNDVLLEVEFRGDRRPVDCHRYQRTESGESITDVRLDHRGRLQVSEARFGPGTLGLRWDWEDGQDDGDEGDDDRCAADGSPSGER
;
A
#
# COMPACT_ATOMS: atom_id res chain seq x y z
N MET A 1 19.03 -11.17 9.56
CA MET A 1 19.20 -12.55 9.03
C MET A 1 18.27 -12.87 7.84
N THR A 2 17.52 -11.91 7.30
CA THR A 2 16.42 -12.10 6.34
C THR A 2 16.82 -12.06 4.86
N ALA A 3 17.84 -11.28 4.48
CA ALA A 3 18.32 -11.21 3.09
C ALA A 3 18.95 -12.54 2.59
N ALA A 4 19.51 -13.34 3.49
CA ALA A 4 20.06 -14.66 3.17
C ALA A 4 18.96 -15.70 2.89
N ALA A 5 17.78 -15.54 3.50
CA ALA A 5 16.64 -16.46 3.31
C ALA A 5 15.90 -16.20 1.99
N GLU A 6 15.69 -14.93 1.63
CA GLU A 6 15.05 -14.55 0.35
C GLU A 6 15.95 -14.85 -0.85
N GLY A 7 17.26 -14.57 -0.72
CA GLY A 7 18.24 -14.99 -1.73
C GLY A 7 18.35 -16.50 -1.89
N GLY A 8 18.06 -17.26 -0.81
CA GLY A 8 17.99 -18.72 -0.84
C GLY A 8 16.78 -19.25 -1.61
N ALA A 9 15.61 -18.62 -1.47
CA ALA A 9 14.38 -19.01 -2.17
C ALA A 9 14.50 -18.80 -3.70
N PHE A 10 14.97 -17.62 -4.13
CA PHE A 10 15.24 -17.36 -5.54
C PHE A 10 16.27 -18.33 -6.14
N ALA A 11 17.39 -18.54 -5.44
CA ALA A 11 18.45 -19.43 -5.93
C ALA A 11 17.97 -20.89 -6.04
N ALA A 12 17.13 -21.34 -5.11
CA ALA A 12 16.52 -22.67 -5.14
C ALA A 12 15.56 -22.84 -6.32
N GLU A 13 14.66 -21.87 -6.52
CA GLU A 13 13.66 -21.91 -7.60
C GLU A 13 14.32 -21.79 -8.98
N LEU A 14 15.28 -20.88 -9.14
CA LEU A 14 16.06 -20.75 -10.37
C LEU A 14 16.79 -22.05 -10.72
N ARG A 15 17.37 -22.73 -9.71
CA ARG A 15 18.04 -24.02 -9.92
C ARG A 15 17.05 -25.10 -10.36
N ALA A 16 15.89 -25.19 -9.73
CA ALA A 16 14.85 -26.15 -10.08
C ALA A 16 14.34 -25.92 -11.51
N ALA A 17 14.06 -24.67 -11.88
CA ALA A 17 13.60 -24.30 -13.22
C ALA A 17 14.61 -24.64 -14.32
N ILE A 18 15.92 -24.40 -14.07
CA ILE A 18 16.98 -24.75 -15.02
C ILE A 18 17.08 -26.27 -15.21
N VAL A 19 17.04 -27.05 -14.12
CA VAL A 19 17.09 -28.51 -14.18
C VAL A 19 15.89 -29.06 -14.97
N GLN A 20 14.68 -28.56 -14.72
CA GLN A 20 13.47 -28.98 -15.42
C GLN A 20 13.49 -28.61 -16.91
N SER A 21 14.06 -27.46 -17.27
CA SER A 21 14.18 -27.03 -18.67
C SER A 21 15.18 -27.85 -19.51
N GLY A 22 16.10 -28.56 -18.86
CA GLY A 22 17.20 -29.28 -19.52
C GLY A 22 18.25 -28.38 -20.20
N LEU A 23 18.20 -27.06 -20.01
CA LEU A 23 19.10 -26.11 -20.65
C LEU A 23 20.39 -25.88 -19.83
N THR A 24 21.52 -25.77 -20.52
CA THR A 24 22.79 -25.37 -19.89
C THR A 24 22.84 -23.86 -19.69
N LEU A 25 23.57 -23.38 -18.67
CA LEU A 25 23.77 -21.95 -18.41
C LEU A 25 24.35 -21.20 -19.64
N THR A 26 25.20 -21.87 -20.41
CA THR A 26 25.76 -21.34 -21.68
C THR A 26 24.66 -21.15 -22.73
N SER A 27 23.75 -22.11 -22.87
CA SER A 27 22.61 -22.01 -23.80
C SER A 27 21.63 -20.91 -23.38
N ILE A 28 21.36 -20.78 -22.08
CA ILE A 28 20.53 -19.71 -21.50
C ILE A 28 21.16 -18.34 -21.80
N SER A 29 22.44 -18.15 -21.51
CA SER A 29 23.17 -16.90 -21.78
C SER A 29 23.16 -16.50 -23.26
N GLN A 30 23.38 -17.47 -24.18
CA GLN A 30 23.33 -17.23 -25.62
C GLN A 30 21.94 -16.81 -26.10
N ARG A 31 20.89 -17.50 -25.63
CA ARG A 31 19.50 -17.21 -26.00
C ARG A 31 18.98 -15.89 -25.43
N LEU A 32 19.46 -15.48 -24.25
CA LEU A 32 19.16 -14.17 -23.67
C LEU A 32 19.87 -13.03 -24.43
N ARG A 33 21.12 -13.26 -24.87
CA ARG A 33 21.83 -12.33 -25.76
C ARG A 33 21.12 -12.13 -27.10
N ALA A 34 20.61 -13.20 -27.71
CA ALA A 34 19.83 -13.13 -28.95
C ALA A 34 18.52 -12.32 -28.79
N ARG A 35 18.00 -12.19 -27.56
CA ARG A 35 16.83 -11.38 -27.21
C ARG A 35 17.19 -9.97 -26.70
N HIS A 36 18.39 -9.47 -27.00
CA HIS A 36 18.89 -8.16 -26.55
C HIS A 36 18.92 -7.97 -25.03
N ARG A 37 19.00 -9.05 -24.25
CA ARG A 37 19.08 -9.03 -22.77
C ARG A 37 20.34 -9.78 -22.29
N PRO A 38 21.55 -9.26 -22.57
CA PRO A 38 22.78 -10.00 -22.34
C PRO A 38 23.06 -10.21 -20.85
N VAL A 39 23.24 -11.47 -20.44
CA VAL A 39 23.76 -11.83 -19.10
C VAL A 39 24.84 -12.89 -19.23
N SER A 40 25.90 -12.76 -18.43
CA SER A 40 27.05 -13.68 -18.46
C SER A 40 26.73 -15.00 -17.76
N VAL A 41 27.40 -16.08 -18.19
CA VAL A 41 27.31 -17.40 -17.53
C VAL A 41 27.74 -17.32 -16.05
N ALA A 42 28.74 -16.50 -15.74
CA ALA A 42 29.20 -16.27 -14.37
C ALA A 42 28.12 -15.61 -13.49
N THR A 43 27.38 -14.64 -14.05
CA THR A 43 26.25 -13.99 -13.36
C THR A 43 25.12 -14.97 -13.07
N LEU A 44 24.74 -15.81 -14.05
CA LEU A 44 23.72 -16.85 -13.86
C LEU A 44 24.14 -17.90 -12.81
N SER A 45 25.42 -18.27 -12.79
CA SER A 45 25.99 -19.18 -11.78
C SER A 45 25.95 -18.57 -10.37
N ASN A 46 26.25 -17.28 -10.25
CA ASN A 46 26.17 -16.57 -8.96
C ASN A 46 24.72 -16.45 -8.46
N TRP A 47 23.76 -16.27 -9.36
CA TRP A 47 22.32 -16.30 -9.04
C TRP A 47 21.85 -17.69 -8.58
N GLN A 48 22.26 -18.75 -9.28
CA GLN A 48 21.89 -20.13 -8.92
C GLN A 48 22.52 -20.58 -7.58
N SER A 49 23.66 -20.02 -7.20
CA SER A 49 24.34 -20.31 -5.93
C SER A 49 23.93 -19.38 -4.78
N GLY A 50 23.06 -18.38 -5.04
CA GLY A 50 22.65 -17.38 -4.04
C GLY A 50 23.77 -16.42 -3.62
N ARG A 51 24.90 -16.40 -4.34
CA ARG A 51 26.03 -15.48 -4.07
C ARG A 51 25.74 -14.04 -4.47
N SER A 52 24.80 -13.84 -5.40
CA SER A 52 24.26 -12.53 -5.75
C SER A 52 22.79 -12.66 -6.16
N LEU A 53 22.03 -11.58 -6.01
CA LEU A 53 20.67 -11.48 -6.53
C LEU A 53 20.65 -10.55 -7.75
N PRO A 54 19.69 -10.73 -8.66
CA PRO A 54 19.45 -9.76 -9.73
C PRO A 54 18.94 -8.45 -9.11
N SER A 55 19.66 -7.33 -9.29
CA SER A 55 19.23 -6.02 -8.78
C SER A 55 19.13 -4.99 -9.91
N GLY A 56 18.10 -4.15 -9.87
CA GLY A 56 17.84 -3.09 -10.84
C GLY A 56 17.00 -3.47 -12.07
N GLU A 57 16.49 -2.45 -12.79
CA GLU A 57 15.53 -2.59 -13.90
C GLU A 57 16.05 -3.45 -15.07
N LYS A 58 17.35 -3.36 -15.40
CA LYS A 58 17.97 -4.20 -16.44
C LYS A 58 17.93 -5.69 -16.06
N SER A 59 18.01 -6.01 -14.77
CA SER A 59 18.00 -7.37 -14.24
C SER A 59 16.58 -7.96 -14.22
N LEU A 60 15.56 -7.15 -13.91
CA LEU A 60 14.15 -7.57 -13.99
C LEU A 60 13.75 -7.94 -15.42
N GLY A 61 14.20 -7.16 -16.40
CA GLY A 61 14.00 -7.48 -17.80
C GLY A 61 14.65 -8.81 -18.20
N VAL A 62 15.82 -9.14 -17.66
CA VAL A 62 16.48 -10.43 -17.88
C VAL A 62 15.69 -11.56 -17.23
N ILE A 63 15.17 -11.36 -16.01
CA ILE A 63 14.38 -12.37 -15.29
C ILE A 63 13.13 -12.74 -16.08
N ALA A 64 12.39 -11.75 -16.60
CA ALA A 64 11.20 -12.01 -17.42
C ALA A 64 11.52 -12.87 -18.66
N ALA A 65 12.61 -12.55 -19.37
CA ALA A 65 13.05 -13.35 -20.53
C ALA A 65 13.59 -14.73 -20.15
N LEU A 66 14.02 -14.90 -18.90
CA LEU A 66 14.51 -16.16 -18.35
C LEU A 66 13.33 -17.05 -17.92
N GLU A 67 12.24 -16.48 -17.38
CA GLU A 67 10.98 -17.20 -17.12
C GLU A 67 10.38 -17.77 -18.40
N GLU A 68 10.27 -16.96 -19.45
CA GLU A 68 9.80 -17.40 -20.78
C GLU A 68 10.65 -18.56 -21.33
N LEU A 69 11.97 -18.45 -21.19
CA LEU A 69 12.91 -19.43 -21.74
C LEU A 69 12.91 -20.75 -20.95
N LEU A 70 12.62 -20.69 -19.65
CA LEU A 70 12.53 -21.85 -18.77
C LEU A 70 11.11 -22.43 -18.69
N GLY A 71 10.15 -21.86 -19.42
CA GLY A 71 8.76 -22.30 -19.41
C GLY A 71 8.07 -22.07 -18.05
N ARG A 72 8.53 -21.08 -17.29
CA ARG A 72 7.93 -20.67 -16.02
C ARG A 72 6.80 -19.68 -16.26
N SER A 73 5.86 -19.61 -15.32
CA SER A 73 4.83 -18.57 -15.36
C SER A 73 5.48 -17.19 -15.25
N PRO A 74 4.93 -16.17 -15.93
CA PRO A 74 5.42 -14.80 -15.80
C PRO A 74 5.47 -14.37 -14.34
N GLU A 75 6.51 -13.62 -13.98
CA GLU A 75 6.79 -13.06 -12.65
C GLU A 75 7.12 -14.08 -11.53
N SER A 76 7.10 -15.40 -11.79
CA SER A 76 7.39 -16.43 -10.77
C SER A 76 8.80 -16.37 -10.18
N LEU A 77 9.80 -15.97 -10.96
CA LEU A 77 11.16 -15.73 -10.51
C LEU A 77 11.37 -14.26 -10.12
N ALA A 78 10.68 -13.32 -10.79
CA ALA A 78 10.74 -11.89 -10.48
C ALA A 78 10.19 -11.58 -9.08
N GLU A 79 9.14 -12.28 -8.65
CA GLU A 79 8.53 -12.14 -7.33
C GLU A 79 9.48 -12.54 -6.20
N LEU A 80 10.32 -13.54 -6.46
CA LEU A 80 11.34 -14.04 -5.53
C LEU A 80 12.57 -13.12 -5.45
N VAL A 81 12.72 -12.21 -6.40
CA VAL A 81 13.82 -11.23 -6.46
C VAL A 81 13.40 -9.85 -5.96
N GLY A 82 12.11 -9.53 -6.05
CA GLY A 82 11.58 -8.21 -5.70
C GLY A 82 10.12 -8.05 -6.14
N GLY A 83 9.27 -9.01 -5.76
CA GLY A 83 7.84 -8.96 -6.10
C GLY A 83 7.13 -7.74 -5.51
N PRO A 84 5.96 -7.35 -6.06
CA PRO A 84 5.27 -6.14 -5.67
C PRO A 84 4.91 -6.17 -4.18
N ARG A 85 5.70 -5.47 -3.37
CA ARG A 85 5.39 -5.20 -1.98
C ARG A 85 4.90 -3.77 -1.91
N LEU A 86 3.59 -3.60 -1.87
CA LEU A 86 2.84 -3.24 -0.66
C LEU A 86 1.39 -2.92 -1.06
N ARG A 87 0.48 -3.09 -0.10
CA ARG A 87 -0.96 -3.19 -0.31
C ARG A 87 -1.65 -2.29 0.72
N GLY A 88 -2.45 -1.34 0.26
CA GLY A 88 -3.34 -0.53 1.09
C GLY A 88 -2.65 0.42 2.07
N ARG A 89 -3.46 1.27 2.67
CA ARG A 89 -3.11 2.21 3.73
C ARG A 89 -2.71 1.47 5.01
N ALA A 90 -1.47 1.65 5.49
CA ALA A 90 -1.06 1.20 6.82
C ALA A 90 -0.99 2.39 7.79
N VAL A 91 -2.01 2.49 8.62
CA VAL A 91 -2.00 3.39 9.76
C VAL A 91 -1.19 2.76 10.88
N ARG A 92 0.02 3.30 11.08
CA ARG A 92 1.03 3.04 12.13
C ARG A 92 1.25 1.57 12.54
N THR A 93 2.36 1.01 12.07
CA THR A 93 2.98 -0.15 12.72
C THR A 93 3.52 0.26 14.09
N ALA A 94 2.95 -0.28 15.16
CA ALA A 94 3.68 -0.47 16.42
C ALA A 94 3.87 -1.98 16.62
N ASP A 95 5.15 -2.32 16.76
CA ASP A 95 5.76 -3.59 17.12
C ASP A 95 4.89 -4.50 18.00
N HIS A 96 4.64 -5.75 17.57
CA HIS A 96 4.78 -6.98 18.37
C HIS A 96 4.53 -8.24 17.51
N LEU A 97 5.59 -9.06 17.44
CA LEU A 97 5.63 -10.52 17.27
C LEU A 97 4.29 -11.26 17.07
N GLY A 98 4.09 -11.77 15.85
CA GLY A 98 3.47 -13.07 15.63
C GLY A 98 2.03 -13.11 15.12
N HIS A 99 1.77 -12.68 13.88
CA HIS A 99 0.55 -13.11 13.17
C HIS A 99 0.81 -13.39 11.68
N LEU A 100 0.31 -14.53 11.21
CA LEU A 100 0.14 -14.84 9.80
C LEU A 100 -1.00 -13.99 9.21
N SER A 101 -0.83 -13.49 7.98
CA SER A 101 -1.84 -13.40 6.90
C SER A 101 -2.48 -12.08 6.40
N SER A 102 -2.23 -10.83 6.86
CA SER A 102 -2.84 -9.63 6.18
C SER A 102 -2.48 -9.54 4.68
N LYS A 103 -1.28 -10.01 4.32
CA LYS A 103 -0.84 -10.16 2.93
C LYS A 103 -1.60 -11.28 2.19
N GLU A 104 -1.85 -12.41 2.84
CA GLU A 104 -2.56 -13.55 2.25
C GLU A 104 -4.06 -13.21 2.08
N VAL A 105 -4.69 -12.61 3.09
CA VAL A 105 -6.08 -12.13 3.03
C VAL A 105 -6.30 -11.14 1.89
N PHE A 106 -5.36 -10.21 1.68
CA PHE A 106 -5.43 -9.32 0.52
C PHE A 106 -5.24 -10.10 -0.80
N HIS A 107 -4.42 -11.15 -0.83
CA HIS A 107 -4.22 -11.96 -2.04
C HIS A 107 -5.50 -12.68 -2.42
N ASP A 108 -6.11 -13.37 -1.46
CA ASP A 108 -7.39 -14.05 -1.62
C ASP A 108 -8.46 -13.08 -2.15
N ALA A 109 -8.50 -11.85 -1.60
CA ALA A 109 -9.42 -10.81 -2.05
C ALA A 109 -9.18 -10.37 -3.50
N LEU A 110 -7.92 -10.26 -3.94
CA LEU A 110 -7.60 -9.97 -5.34
C LEU A 110 -7.99 -11.10 -6.27
N GLU A 111 -7.76 -12.35 -5.88
CA GLU A 111 -8.17 -13.52 -6.65
C GLU A 111 -9.69 -13.57 -6.81
N GLU A 112 -10.44 -13.28 -5.75
CA GLU A 112 -11.91 -13.20 -5.77
C GLU A 112 -12.40 -12.07 -6.71
N LEU A 113 -11.71 -10.93 -6.70
CA LEU A 113 -11.90 -9.85 -7.67
C LEU A 113 -11.36 -10.21 -9.07
N GLY A 114 -10.79 -11.39 -9.28
CA GLY A 114 -10.25 -11.90 -10.54
C GLY A 114 -9.04 -11.14 -11.06
N PHE A 115 -8.12 -10.81 -10.16
CA PHE A 115 -6.78 -10.30 -10.46
C PHE A 115 -5.75 -11.37 -10.08
N LEU A 116 -5.57 -12.35 -10.98
CA LEU A 116 -4.65 -13.48 -10.81
C LEU A 116 -3.23 -13.15 -11.28
N LEU A 117 -3.08 -12.19 -12.18
CA LEU A 117 -1.80 -11.84 -12.81
C LEU A 117 -1.58 -10.33 -12.75
N ALA A 118 -0.33 -9.89 -12.52
CA ALA A 118 -0.03 -8.49 -12.25
C ALA A 118 -0.29 -7.54 -13.43
N GLN A 119 -0.39 -8.04 -14.66
CA GLN A 119 -0.73 -7.27 -15.86
C GLN A 119 -2.24 -6.96 -16.00
N GLN A 120 -3.10 -7.65 -15.23
CA GLN A 120 -4.53 -7.37 -15.20
C GLN A 120 -4.86 -6.08 -14.44
N TYR A 121 -3.88 -5.52 -13.74
CA TYR A 121 -3.94 -4.27 -13.02
C TYR A 121 -3.56 -3.15 -13.97
N ALA A 122 -4.37 -2.09 -14.00
CA ALA A 122 -3.96 -0.85 -14.65
C ALA A 122 -2.66 -0.34 -14.00
N HIS A 123 -1.70 0.11 -14.81
CA HIS A 123 -0.45 0.66 -14.28
C HIS A 123 -0.68 2.11 -13.87
N GLU A 124 -0.73 2.37 -12.58
CA GLU A 124 -0.87 3.72 -12.00
C GLU A 124 0.35 4.58 -12.36
N ARG A 125 0.11 5.66 -13.13
CA ARG A 125 1.14 6.59 -13.62
C ARG A 125 1.16 7.89 -12.86
N VAL A 126 0.00 8.37 -12.42
CA VAL A 126 -0.14 9.55 -11.58
C VAL A 126 -1.18 9.22 -10.53
N VAL A 127 -0.84 9.48 -9.27
CA VAL A 127 -1.72 9.25 -8.14
C VAL A 127 -1.89 10.56 -7.40
N HIS A 128 -3.12 10.99 -7.20
CA HIS A 128 -3.47 12.03 -6.26
C HIS A 128 -4.52 11.49 -5.29
N GLN A 129 -4.17 11.43 -4.01
CA GLN A 129 -5.08 11.07 -2.94
C GLN A 129 -5.29 12.26 -2.01
N LEU A 130 -6.54 12.63 -1.77
CA LEU A 130 -6.95 13.59 -0.75
C LEU A 130 -7.74 12.87 0.34
N ALA A 131 -7.19 12.84 1.54
CA ALA A 131 -7.88 12.44 2.76
C ALA A 131 -8.49 13.66 3.44
N VAL A 132 -9.75 13.57 3.85
CA VAL A 132 -10.38 14.54 4.75
C VAL A 132 -10.73 13.82 6.04
N ILE A 133 -10.08 14.25 7.11
CA ILE A 133 -10.27 13.73 8.47
C ILE A 133 -10.97 14.80 9.29
N ASP A 134 -12.20 14.54 9.72
CA ASP A 134 -13.09 15.49 10.36
C ASP A 134 -13.51 14.96 11.74
N THR A 135 -13.10 15.65 12.82
CA THR A 135 -13.38 15.21 14.20
C THR A 135 -14.87 15.24 14.54
N ALA A 136 -15.68 16.00 13.78
CA ALA A 136 -17.13 16.04 13.95
C ALA A 136 -17.87 14.91 13.21
N ARG A 137 -17.15 14.03 12.49
CA ARG A 137 -17.74 12.96 11.68
C ARG A 137 -17.24 11.59 12.10
N GLU A 138 -18.15 10.62 12.05
CA GLU A 138 -17.88 9.19 12.23
C GLU A 138 -17.39 8.51 10.94
N ARG A 139 -17.36 9.24 9.82
CA ARG A 139 -16.84 8.75 8.55
C ARG A 139 -15.80 9.69 7.99
N GLN A 140 -14.66 9.11 7.61
CA GLN A 140 -13.55 9.84 6.99
C GLN A 140 -13.51 9.55 5.50
N SER A 141 -13.22 10.59 4.69
CA SER A 141 -13.30 10.50 3.23
C SER A 141 -11.92 10.43 2.59
N PHE A 142 -11.77 9.59 1.58
CA PHE A 142 -10.55 9.41 0.80
C PHE A 142 -10.91 9.50 -0.68
N ASP A 143 -10.56 10.62 -1.29
CA ASP A 143 -10.73 10.87 -2.71
C ASP A 143 -9.48 10.49 -3.47
N PHE A 144 -9.65 9.74 -4.55
CA PHE A 144 -8.57 9.29 -5.43
C PHE A 144 -8.81 9.82 -6.83
N ARG A 145 -7.77 10.41 -7.43
CA ARG A 145 -7.71 10.77 -8.84
C ARG A 145 -6.46 10.16 -9.42
N LEU A 146 -6.64 9.32 -10.44
CA LEU A 146 -5.57 8.51 -10.99
C LEU A 146 -5.46 8.74 -12.50
N ILE A 147 -4.24 8.73 -13.00
CA ILE A 147 -3.96 8.44 -14.41
C ILE A 147 -3.35 7.05 -14.44
N VAL A 148 -3.96 6.14 -15.20
CA VAL A 148 -3.50 4.77 -15.36
C VAL A 148 -3.13 4.50 -16.81
N ARG A 149 -2.28 3.50 -17.03
CA ARG A 149 -1.92 2.98 -18.35
C ARG A 149 -2.36 1.52 -18.48
N ALA A 150 -3.09 1.20 -19.54
CA ALA A 150 -3.44 -0.17 -19.87
C ALA A 150 -2.18 -0.98 -20.20
N LEU A 151 -2.05 -2.17 -19.63
CA LEU A 151 -0.95 -3.09 -19.92
C LEU A 151 -1.29 -4.09 -21.03
N GLU A 152 -2.58 -4.37 -21.20
CA GLU A 152 -3.15 -5.21 -22.25
C GLU A 152 -4.32 -4.48 -22.92
N SER A 153 -4.65 -4.86 -24.16
CA SER A 153 -5.81 -4.33 -24.85
C SER A 153 -7.10 -4.94 -24.30
N GLY A 154 -8.15 -4.12 -24.17
CA GLY A 154 -9.48 -4.54 -23.73
C GLY A 154 -10.01 -3.72 -22.57
N VAL A 155 -10.79 -4.37 -21.70
CA VAL A 155 -11.35 -3.75 -20.50
C VAL A 155 -10.24 -3.58 -19.47
N CYS A 156 -9.92 -2.33 -19.13
CA CYS A 156 -8.92 -2.02 -18.13
C CYS A 156 -9.56 -1.98 -16.74
N ARG A 157 -8.86 -2.51 -15.72
CA ARG A 157 -9.42 -2.72 -14.37
C ARG A 157 -8.41 -2.36 -13.29
N LEU A 158 -8.88 -1.85 -12.16
CA LEU A 158 -8.07 -1.49 -11.00
C LEU A 158 -8.74 -1.99 -9.71
N PRO A 159 -8.06 -2.79 -8.86
CA PRO A 159 -8.61 -3.19 -7.58
C PRO A 159 -8.41 -2.10 -6.52
N ALA A 160 -9.40 -1.94 -5.65
CA ALA A 160 -9.28 -1.21 -4.38
C ALA A 160 -9.70 -2.14 -3.24
N VAL A 161 -8.75 -2.53 -2.41
CA VAL A 161 -8.96 -3.50 -1.31
C VAL A 161 -8.48 -2.89 0.00
N TYR A 162 -9.31 -3.01 1.02
CA TYR A 162 -9.10 -2.58 2.40
C TYR A 162 -9.15 -3.79 3.30
N VAL A 163 -8.06 -4.02 4.03
CA VAL A 163 -8.00 -4.96 5.15
C VAL A 163 -7.96 -4.11 6.40
N LEU A 164 -8.99 -4.22 7.24
CA LEU A 164 -9.07 -3.46 8.49
C LEU A 164 -8.28 -4.20 9.58
N GLU A 165 -7.54 -3.45 10.36
CA GLU A 165 -6.81 -3.95 11.52
C GLU A 165 -7.79 -4.36 12.64
N GLU A 166 -7.29 -5.07 13.64
CA GLU A 166 -8.11 -5.50 14.78
C GLU A 166 -8.56 -4.32 15.65
N SER A 167 -7.71 -3.30 15.77
CA SER A 167 -7.98 -2.05 16.49
C SER A 167 -9.01 -1.15 15.79
N GLU A 168 -9.25 -1.37 14.50
CA GLU A 168 -10.21 -0.59 13.73
C GLU A 168 -11.64 -1.14 13.90
N PRO A 169 -12.66 -0.25 13.90
CA PRO A 169 -14.04 -0.69 13.80
C PRO A 169 -14.24 -1.54 12.53
N ASN A 170 -14.81 -2.74 12.68
CA ASN A 170 -15.10 -3.62 11.55
C ASN A 170 -16.37 -3.15 10.81
N VAL A 171 -16.31 -1.97 10.21
CA VAL A 171 -17.39 -1.35 9.45
C VAL A 171 -17.00 -1.31 7.99
N ALA A 172 -17.85 -1.89 7.13
CA ALA A 172 -17.60 -1.94 5.69
C ALA A 172 -17.37 -0.52 5.11
N PRO A 173 -16.25 -0.29 4.39
CA PRO A 173 -16.03 0.92 3.62
C PRO A 173 -17.08 1.11 2.52
N ILE A 174 -17.46 2.36 2.27
CA ILE A 174 -18.31 2.72 1.14
C ILE A 174 -17.41 3.12 -0.02
N PHE A 175 -17.53 2.40 -1.15
CA PHE A 175 -16.82 2.71 -2.38
C PHE A 175 -17.78 3.39 -3.36
N THR A 176 -17.35 4.52 -3.91
CA THR A 176 -18.14 5.32 -4.87
C THR A 176 -17.29 5.62 -6.09
N ALA A 177 -17.71 5.16 -7.27
CA ALA A 177 -17.13 5.61 -8.54
C ALA A 177 -17.56 7.06 -8.81
N LEU A 178 -16.63 7.91 -9.23
CA LEU A 178 -16.89 9.33 -9.45
C LEU A 178 -16.79 9.71 -10.93
N ASP A 179 -15.68 9.36 -11.59
CA ASP A 179 -15.41 9.74 -12.98
C ASP A 179 -14.55 8.69 -13.69
N GLY A 180 -14.80 8.47 -14.99
CA GLY A 180 -14.03 7.57 -15.85
C GLY A 180 -14.01 6.09 -15.44
N CYS A 181 -14.88 5.67 -14.52
CA CYS A 181 -14.99 4.28 -14.10
C CYS A 181 -16.36 3.92 -13.54
N SER A 182 -16.60 2.62 -13.45
CA SER A 182 -17.74 2.01 -12.77
C SER A 182 -17.27 0.92 -11.79
N ILE A 183 -18.10 0.59 -10.80
CA ILE A 183 -17.81 -0.49 -9.85
C ILE A 183 -18.34 -1.82 -10.42
N GLY A 184 -17.45 -2.81 -10.53
CA GLY A 184 -17.81 -4.17 -10.94
C GLY A 184 -17.99 -5.12 -9.74
N ARG A 185 -17.27 -6.24 -9.78
CA ARG A 185 -17.10 -7.20 -8.68
C ARG A 185 -16.73 -6.54 -7.35
N ARG A 186 -17.19 -7.17 -6.28
CA ARG A 186 -16.95 -6.76 -4.90
C ARG A 186 -16.54 -7.97 -4.08
N VAL A 187 -15.66 -7.75 -3.12
CA VAL A 187 -15.32 -8.70 -2.07
C VAL A 187 -15.76 -8.10 -0.73
N ASN A 188 -16.48 -8.90 0.05
CA ASN A 188 -16.97 -8.52 1.37
C ASN A 188 -16.86 -9.75 2.29
N ARG A 189 -15.93 -9.69 3.23
CA ARG A 189 -15.56 -10.77 4.16
C ARG A 189 -15.34 -10.17 5.55
N PRO A 190 -16.42 -9.80 6.27
CA PRO A 190 -16.31 -9.16 7.57
C PRO A 190 -15.58 -10.04 8.61
N GLU A 191 -15.68 -11.36 8.50
CA GLU A 191 -14.99 -12.33 9.34
C GLU A 191 -13.46 -12.32 9.16
N ARG A 192 -12.99 -11.88 7.99
CA ARG A 192 -11.57 -11.63 7.69
C ARG A 192 -11.22 -10.14 7.64
N ARG A 193 -12.18 -9.28 8.04
CA ARG A 193 -12.06 -7.81 8.01
C ARG A 193 -11.58 -7.25 6.66
N VAL A 194 -11.93 -7.90 5.55
CA VAL A 194 -11.51 -7.49 4.19
C VAL A 194 -12.69 -7.10 3.32
N TYR A 195 -12.55 -5.95 2.68
CA TYR A 195 -13.54 -5.32 1.82
C TYR A 195 -12.86 -4.78 0.57
N GLY A 196 -13.48 -4.88 -0.59
CA GLY A 196 -12.89 -4.32 -1.79
C GLY A 196 -13.80 -4.37 -2.99
N VAL A 197 -13.40 -3.65 -4.01
CA VAL A 197 -14.10 -3.55 -5.29
C VAL A 197 -13.11 -3.57 -6.44
N GLU A 198 -13.56 -4.03 -7.60
CA GLU A 198 -12.91 -3.68 -8.86
C GLU A 198 -13.53 -2.38 -9.40
N PHE A 199 -12.67 -1.46 -9.81
CA PHE A 199 -13.04 -0.36 -10.69
C PHE A 199 -12.77 -0.78 -12.13
N VAL A 200 -13.80 -0.74 -12.95
CA VAL A 200 -13.74 -0.97 -14.39
C VAL A 200 -13.61 0.41 -15.05
N ILE A 201 -12.51 0.65 -15.75
CA ILE A 201 -12.30 1.90 -16.48
C ILE A 201 -13.26 1.93 -17.67
N ASP A 202 -13.91 3.07 -17.90
CA ASP A 202 -14.93 3.18 -18.93
C ASP A 202 -14.36 3.00 -20.34
N GLY A 203 -15.04 2.17 -21.14
CA GLY A 203 -14.64 1.85 -22.51
C GLY A 203 -13.59 0.74 -22.62
N THR A 204 -12.95 0.66 -23.78
CA THR A 204 -11.87 -0.30 -24.07
C THR A 204 -10.61 0.47 -24.43
N LEU A 205 -9.48 0.07 -23.86
CA LEU A 205 -8.18 0.68 -24.11
C LEU A 205 -7.28 -0.30 -24.84
N ASP A 206 -6.46 0.21 -25.74
CA ASP A 206 -5.33 -0.54 -26.29
C ASP A 206 -4.16 -0.57 -25.29
N ALA A 207 -3.35 -1.63 -25.36
CA ALA A 207 -2.12 -1.71 -24.57
C ALA A 207 -1.25 -0.44 -24.75
N GLY A 208 -0.88 0.19 -23.64
CA GLY A 208 -0.10 1.42 -23.62
C GLY A 208 -0.91 2.71 -23.62
N GLN A 209 -2.22 2.67 -23.94
CA GLN A 209 -3.10 3.84 -23.80
C GLN A 209 -3.30 4.20 -22.33
N VAL A 210 -3.64 5.47 -22.10
CA VAL A 210 -3.86 6.03 -20.77
C VAL A 210 -5.31 6.45 -20.59
N ALA A 211 -5.79 6.36 -19.35
CA ALA A 211 -7.09 6.86 -18.96
C ALA A 211 -7.01 7.52 -17.58
N SER A 212 -7.89 8.48 -17.34
CA SER A 212 -8.10 9.09 -16.03
C SER A 212 -9.34 8.50 -15.37
N LEU A 213 -9.26 8.27 -14.06
CA LEU A 213 -10.40 7.88 -13.26
C LEU A 213 -10.38 8.56 -11.89
N ALA A 214 -11.55 8.65 -11.28
CA ALA A 214 -11.71 9.11 -9.91
C ALA A 214 -12.69 8.23 -9.14
N TYR A 215 -12.38 7.98 -7.88
CA TYR A 215 -13.26 7.27 -6.96
C TYR A 215 -13.09 7.79 -5.53
N ARG A 216 -14.07 7.52 -4.68
CA ARG A 216 -14.06 7.83 -3.25
C ARG A 216 -14.21 6.57 -2.42
N VAL A 217 -13.51 6.57 -1.28
CA VAL A 217 -13.72 5.60 -0.20
C VAL A 217 -14.09 6.36 1.07
N GLU A 218 -15.19 5.97 1.71
CA GLU A 218 -15.58 6.47 3.03
C GLU A 218 -15.42 5.38 4.07
N LEU A 219 -14.54 5.61 5.05
CA LEU A 219 -14.28 4.67 6.14
C LEU A 219 -15.16 5.00 7.34
N GLY A 220 -15.85 4.00 7.89
CA GLY A 220 -16.58 4.11 9.16
C GLY A 220 -15.63 4.05 10.35
N ALA A 221 -14.92 5.14 10.61
CA ALA A 221 -13.95 5.27 11.68
C ALA A 221 -13.98 6.71 12.21
N ARG A 222 -13.80 6.89 13.52
CA ARG A 222 -13.64 8.23 14.09
C ARG A 222 -12.33 8.82 13.60
N ALA A 223 -12.23 10.15 13.60
CA ALA A 223 -10.99 10.83 13.24
C ALA A 223 -9.78 10.28 14.01
N THR A 224 -9.93 10.07 15.31
CA THR A 224 -8.88 9.57 16.21
C THR A 224 -8.41 8.14 15.92
N ASP A 225 -9.26 7.33 15.29
CA ASP A 225 -8.91 5.96 14.90
C ASP A 225 -8.01 5.97 13.65
N VAL A 226 -7.91 7.11 12.96
CA VAL A 226 -7.08 7.31 11.78
C VAL A 226 -5.80 8.04 12.15
N THR A 227 -4.66 7.33 12.14
CA THR A 227 -3.33 7.87 12.47
C THR A 227 -2.34 7.84 11.28
N ALA A 228 -2.82 7.50 10.08
CA ALA A 228 -2.04 7.62 8.84
C ALA A 228 -2.91 7.61 7.57
N VAL A 229 -2.27 7.97 6.47
CA VAL A 229 -2.70 7.76 5.09
C VAL A 229 -1.50 7.22 4.34
N LEU A 230 -1.59 5.99 3.83
CA LEU A 230 -0.56 5.44 2.96
C LEU A 230 -1.17 4.99 1.63
N TYR A 231 -0.33 5.04 0.61
CA TYR A 231 -0.61 4.54 -0.73
C TYR A 231 0.53 3.62 -1.16
N SER A 232 0.18 2.45 -1.66
CA SER A 232 1.16 1.44 -2.03
C SER A 232 1.06 1.12 -3.51
N LEU A 233 2.21 1.06 -4.16
CA LEU A 233 2.31 0.93 -5.60
C LEU A 233 3.09 -0.33 -5.98
N PRO A 234 2.52 -1.19 -6.83
CA PRO A 234 3.22 -2.39 -7.31
C PRO A 234 4.30 -2.05 -8.35
N ARG A 235 4.26 -0.86 -8.96
CA ARG A 235 5.14 -0.42 -10.05
C ARG A 235 5.55 1.04 -9.86
N ARG A 236 6.56 1.48 -10.61
CA ARG A 236 6.97 2.89 -10.62
C ARG A 236 5.89 3.79 -11.25
N SER A 237 5.32 4.67 -10.44
CA SER A 237 4.48 5.79 -10.87
C SER A 237 5.36 6.98 -11.28
N ASN A 238 4.85 7.87 -12.14
CA ASN A 238 5.55 9.13 -12.47
C ASN A 238 5.46 10.10 -11.29
N ASP A 239 4.28 10.23 -10.70
CA ASP A 239 4.01 11.19 -9.62
C ASP A 239 3.00 10.57 -8.63
N VAL A 240 3.28 10.76 -7.35
CA VAL A 240 2.42 10.32 -6.24
C VAL A 240 2.30 11.48 -5.27
N LEU A 241 1.09 12.03 -5.15
CA LEU A 241 0.74 13.10 -4.24
C LEU A 241 -0.28 12.59 -3.23
N LEU A 242 0.07 12.67 -1.95
CA LEU A 242 -0.83 12.37 -0.85
C LEU A 242 -1.06 13.64 -0.03
N GLU A 243 -2.31 13.96 0.20
CA GLU A 243 -2.75 15.09 0.99
C GLU A 243 -3.70 14.62 2.09
N VAL A 244 -3.56 15.19 3.28
CA VAL A 244 -4.47 15.02 4.40
C VAL A 244 -4.92 16.39 4.88
N GLU A 245 -6.22 16.61 4.89
CA GLU A 245 -6.87 17.78 5.46
C GLU A 245 -7.53 17.41 6.78
N PHE A 246 -7.12 18.08 7.85
CA PHE A 246 -7.69 17.92 9.19
C PHE A 246 -8.72 19.01 9.44
N ARG A 247 -9.92 18.61 9.85
CA ARG A 247 -11.04 19.49 10.22
C ARG A 247 -11.49 19.22 11.64
N GLY A 248 -11.86 20.28 12.35
CA GLY A 248 -12.37 20.21 13.70
C GLY A 248 -11.44 20.82 14.74
N ASP A 249 -11.53 20.33 15.96
CA ASP A 249 -10.90 20.85 17.17
C ASP A 249 -9.60 20.13 17.53
N ARG A 250 -9.55 18.80 17.47
CA ARG A 250 -8.32 18.03 17.72
C ARG A 250 -7.33 18.18 16.57
N ARG A 251 -6.05 18.38 16.89
CA ARG A 251 -4.98 18.49 15.90
C ARG A 251 -4.13 17.22 15.86
N PRO A 252 -3.52 16.94 14.69
CA PRO A 252 -2.49 15.91 14.61
C PRO A 252 -1.18 16.43 15.22
N VAL A 253 -0.49 15.56 15.94
CA VAL A 253 0.88 15.75 16.46
C VAL A 253 1.80 14.67 15.90
N ASP A 254 3.10 14.78 16.13
CA ASP A 254 4.11 13.80 15.69
C ASP A 254 3.90 13.35 14.25
N CYS A 255 3.85 14.36 13.37
CA CYS A 255 3.57 14.21 11.97
C CYS A 255 4.83 13.77 11.23
N HIS A 256 4.76 12.62 10.57
CA HIS A 256 5.87 12.05 9.83
C HIS A 256 5.46 11.65 8.42
N ARG A 257 6.32 11.96 7.46
CA ARG A 257 6.36 11.26 6.18
C ARG A 257 6.89 9.86 6.39
N TYR A 258 6.23 8.91 5.76
CA TYR A 258 6.58 7.50 5.73
C TYR A 258 6.91 7.08 4.30
N GLN A 259 8.02 6.38 4.11
CA GLN A 259 8.35 5.74 2.84
C GLN A 259 8.97 4.37 3.07
N ARG A 260 8.55 3.38 2.28
CA ARG A 260 9.15 2.04 2.27
C ARG A 260 9.31 1.55 0.84
N THR A 261 10.54 1.29 0.45
CA THR A 261 10.94 0.78 -0.86
C THR A 261 11.95 -0.37 -0.67
N GLU A 262 12.43 -0.98 -1.75
CA GLU A 262 13.49 -2.01 -1.67
C GLU A 262 14.78 -1.51 -1.01
N SER A 263 15.08 -0.21 -1.14
CA SER A 263 16.24 0.44 -0.51
C SER A 263 16.12 0.56 1.02
N GLY A 264 14.96 0.23 1.59
CA GLY A 264 14.68 0.33 3.00
C GLY A 264 13.48 1.22 3.33
N GLU A 265 13.35 1.48 4.61
CA GLU A 265 12.29 2.29 5.20
C GLU A 265 12.89 3.62 5.67
N SER A 266 12.18 4.71 5.41
CA SER A 266 12.53 6.04 5.90
C SER A 266 11.32 6.72 6.53
N ILE A 267 11.58 7.39 7.64
CA ILE A 267 10.62 8.20 8.38
C ILE A 267 11.26 9.57 8.54
N THR A 268 10.52 10.62 8.24
CA THR A 268 11.02 12.00 8.30
C THR A 268 9.92 12.92 8.76
N ASP A 269 10.23 13.87 9.64
CA ASP A 269 9.23 14.79 10.16
C ASP A 269 8.66 15.69 9.06
N VAL A 270 7.36 15.94 9.14
CA VAL A 270 6.63 16.86 8.28
C VAL A 270 5.85 17.82 9.15
N ARG A 271 5.80 19.09 8.75
CA ARG A 271 5.02 20.08 9.48
C ARG A 271 3.61 20.20 8.91
N LEU A 272 2.64 20.28 9.82
CA LEU A 272 1.29 20.71 9.52
C LEU A 272 1.32 22.17 9.01
N ASP A 273 0.65 22.43 7.89
CA ASP A 273 0.55 23.79 7.38
C ASP A 273 -0.50 24.63 8.16
N HIS A 274 -0.55 25.92 7.89
CA HIS A 274 -1.49 26.86 8.53
C HIS A 274 -2.97 26.58 8.23
N ARG A 275 -3.27 25.71 7.26
CA ARG A 275 -4.63 25.30 6.88
C ARG A 275 -5.00 23.94 7.46
N GLY A 276 -4.17 23.37 8.33
CA GLY A 276 -4.39 22.04 8.90
C GLY A 276 -4.20 20.95 7.86
N ARG A 277 -3.23 21.08 6.95
CA ARG A 277 -2.93 20.08 5.93
C ARG A 277 -1.52 19.49 6.07
N LEU A 278 -1.42 18.20 5.79
CA LEU A 278 -0.17 17.49 5.54
C LEU A 278 -0.12 17.09 4.08
N GLN A 279 1.03 17.29 3.45
CA GLN A 279 1.24 16.96 2.05
C GLN A 279 2.58 16.28 1.85
N VAL A 280 2.61 15.26 1.00
CA VAL A 280 3.84 14.65 0.51
C VAL A 280 3.70 14.33 -0.97
N SER A 281 4.75 14.62 -1.73
CA SER A 281 4.82 14.31 -3.16
C SER A 281 6.12 13.62 -3.46
N GLU A 282 6.07 12.57 -4.27
CA GLU A 282 7.25 11.88 -4.79
C GLU A 282 7.15 11.63 -6.29
N ALA A 283 8.21 12.00 -7.00
CA ALA A 283 8.35 11.76 -8.42
C ALA A 283 9.12 10.45 -8.66
N ARG A 284 8.73 9.71 -9.71
CA ARG A 284 9.31 8.41 -10.10
C ARG A 284 9.32 7.38 -8.96
N PHE A 285 8.30 7.44 -8.10
CA PHE A 285 8.19 6.63 -6.90
C PHE A 285 7.73 5.20 -7.19
N GLY A 286 8.25 4.26 -6.40
CA GLY A 286 7.83 2.86 -6.39
C GLY A 286 8.84 1.89 -7.04
N PRO A 287 8.55 0.58 -7.05
CA PRO A 287 7.53 -0.09 -6.20
C PRO A 287 7.76 0.19 -4.70
N GLY A 288 6.68 0.30 -3.93
CA GLY A 288 6.77 0.61 -2.49
C GLY A 288 5.55 1.34 -1.93
N THR A 289 5.64 1.76 -0.68
CA THR A 289 4.60 2.55 0.03
C THR A 289 5.10 3.95 0.33
N LEU A 290 4.26 4.94 0.04
CA LEU A 290 4.40 6.32 0.48
C LEU A 290 3.26 6.65 1.44
N GLY A 291 3.49 7.51 2.43
CA GLY A 291 2.40 7.98 3.27
C GLY A 291 2.76 9.07 4.26
N LEU A 292 1.75 9.44 5.03
CA LEU A 292 1.79 10.41 6.12
C LEU A 292 1.24 9.72 7.36
N ARG A 293 1.95 9.78 8.48
CA ARG A 293 1.59 9.24 9.81
C ARG A 293 1.54 10.40 10.80
N TRP A 294 0.68 10.32 11.79
CA TRP A 294 0.53 11.31 12.86
C TRP A 294 -0.04 10.64 14.11
N ASP A 295 0.14 11.23 15.27
CA ASP A 295 -0.64 10.93 16.46
C ASP A 295 -1.70 12.02 16.67
N TRP A 296 -2.60 11.80 17.60
CA TRP A 296 -3.56 12.81 18.02
C TRP A 296 -3.10 13.42 19.33
N GLU A 297 -3.38 14.71 19.52
CA GLU A 297 -3.23 15.32 20.83
C GLU A 297 -4.00 14.51 21.86
N ASP A 298 -3.34 14.18 22.98
CA ASP A 298 -4.04 13.63 24.13
C ASP A 298 -5.15 14.60 24.49
N GLY A 299 -6.39 14.09 24.55
CA GLY A 299 -7.49 14.91 25.02
C GLY A 299 -7.14 15.36 26.44
N GLN A 300 -7.05 16.67 26.67
CA GLN A 300 -7.36 17.18 27.99
C GLN A 300 -8.78 16.67 28.29
N ASP A 301 -8.86 15.63 29.11
CA ASP A 301 -9.98 15.51 30.03
C ASP A 301 -9.94 16.81 30.81
N ASP A 302 -10.72 17.78 30.36
CA ASP A 302 -11.19 18.85 31.22
C ASP A 302 -12.00 18.12 32.30
N GLY A 303 -11.27 17.66 33.31
CA GLY A 303 -11.82 17.33 34.61
C GLY A 303 -12.43 18.61 35.13
N ASP A 304 -13.69 18.80 34.78
CA ASP A 304 -14.63 19.68 35.45
C ASP A 304 -14.84 19.11 36.86
N GLU A 305 -13.80 19.17 37.70
CA GLU A 305 -13.98 19.27 39.14
C GLU A 305 -14.51 20.68 39.39
N GLY A 306 -15.83 20.76 39.27
CA GLY A 306 -16.62 21.92 39.61
C GLY A 306 -16.16 22.46 40.96
N ASP A 307 -15.75 23.71 40.90
CA ASP A 307 -15.67 24.66 42.00
C ASP A 307 -17.07 24.75 42.65
N ASP A 308 -17.38 23.86 43.59
CA ASP A 308 -18.54 23.99 44.47
C ASP A 308 -18.12 24.71 45.74
N ASP A 309 -18.09 26.03 45.59
CA ASP A 309 -18.12 27.04 46.63
C ASP A 309 -19.18 26.70 47.70
N ARG A 310 -18.72 26.41 48.92
CA ARG A 310 -19.53 26.56 50.14
C ARG A 310 -18.77 27.34 51.19
N CYS A 311 -18.68 28.64 50.98
CA CYS A 311 -18.50 29.63 52.04
C CYS A 311 -19.83 30.36 52.30
N ALA A 312 -20.52 30.02 53.40
CA ALA A 312 -21.42 30.86 54.24
C ALA A 312 -22.34 29.92 55.06
N ALA A 313 -22.62 30.10 56.36
CA ALA A 313 -22.53 31.27 57.20
C ALA A 313 -22.38 30.90 58.70
N ASP A 314 -21.83 31.86 59.43
CA ASP A 314 -21.79 32.03 60.87
C ASP A 314 -23.11 31.72 61.62
N GLY A 315 -22.94 31.21 62.85
CA GLY A 315 -23.97 31.09 63.88
C GLY A 315 -23.38 30.72 65.24
N SER A 316 -22.63 31.64 65.86
CA SER A 316 -22.18 31.59 67.27
C SER A 316 -23.36 31.61 68.28
N PRO A 317 -23.15 31.63 69.61
CA PRO A 317 -22.60 30.61 70.52
C PRO A 317 -23.55 30.32 71.73
N SER A 318 -23.29 29.27 72.52
CA SER A 318 -23.81 29.05 73.90
C SER A 318 -22.95 27.91 74.49
N GLY A 319 -22.31 27.95 75.66
CA GLY A 319 -22.62 28.62 76.92
C GLY A 319 -22.66 27.54 78.01
N GLU A 320 -21.59 27.45 78.81
CA GLU A 320 -21.46 26.87 80.16
C GLU A 320 -22.07 25.49 80.50
N ARG A 321 -21.21 24.52 80.85
CA ARG A 321 -20.86 24.15 82.25
C ARG A 321 -19.73 23.12 82.29
#